data_AF-A0A2W4SKX5-F1
#
_entry.id   AF-A0A2W4SKX5-F1
#
_cell.length_a   1.000
_cell.length_b   1.000
_cell.length_c   1.000
_cell.angle_alpha   90.00
_cell.angle_beta   90.00
_cell.angle_gamma   90.00
#
_symmetry.space_group_name_H-M   'P 1'
#
loop_
_entity.id
_entity.type
_entity.pdbx_description
1 polymer ?
#
loop_
_entity_poly.entity_id
_entity_poly.type
_entity_poly.pdbx_seq_one_letter_code
_entity_poly.pdbx_strand_id
1 'polypeptide(L)'
;MAKQVSGKPYLREVSTTQWYLRNEIYLRYIARELTCVFIGIYTVILLVGIWRLSQGQVAYEAFLQALRSPMSIVFHLVALAFSVYHSVTWFNLTPKAMPIQIGEQFVPDNVIIGAHYLG
;
A
#
# COMPACT_ATOMS: atom_id res chain seq x y z
N MET A 1 -44.47 22.07 -16.21
CA MET A 1 -43.41 22.67 -17.07
C MET A 1 -42.14 22.82 -16.26
N ALA A 2 -41.07 22.10 -16.61
CA ALA A 2 -39.79 22.19 -15.89
C ALA A 2 -39.05 23.48 -16.27
N LYS A 3 -38.65 24.29 -15.29
CA LYS A 3 -37.90 25.53 -15.47
C LYS A 3 -36.48 25.18 -15.93
N GLN A 4 -36.16 25.51 -17.18
CA GLN A 4 -34.78 25.41 -17.71
C GLN A 4 -33.91 26.41 -16.94
N VAL A 5 -32.96 25.91 -16.15
CA VAL A 5 -32.00 26.76 -15.43
C VAL A 5 -30.98 27.25 -16.44
N SER A 6 -31.14 28.50 -16.90
CA SER A 6 -30.21 29.17 -17.81
C SER A 6 -28.97 29.63 -17.04
N GLY A 7 -27.91 28.83 -17.09
CA GLY A 7 -26.59 29.19 -16.57
C GLY A 7 -25.52 28.28 -17.16
N LYS A 8 -24.39 28.84 -17.60
CA LYS A 8 -23.22 28.04 -17.99
C LYS A 8 -22.51 27.62 -16.70
N PRO A 9 -22.52 26.33 -16.31
CA PRO A 9 -21.85 25.90 -15.10
C PRO A 9 -20.34 26.10 -15.26
N TYR A 10 -19.72 26.70 -14.23
CA TYR A 10 -18.27 26.83 -14.19
C TYR A 10 -17.61 25.47 -13.97
N LEU A 11 -16.74 25.06 -14.89
CA LEU A 11 -15.92 23.85 -14.75
C LEU A 11 -14.57 24.25 -14.17
N ARG A 12 -14.27 23.75 -12.96
CA ARG A 12 -12.97 23.99 -12.33
C ARG A 12 -11.91 23.14 -13.00
N GLU A 13 -10.84 23.77 -13.48
CA GLU A 13 -9.67 23.05 -13.98
C GLU A 13 -8.91 22.39 -12.84
N VAL A 14 -8.69 21.07 -12.97
CA VAL A 14 -7.90 20.26 -12.04
C VAL A 14 -6.71 19.70 -12.79
N SER A 15 -5.50 19.91 -12.27
CA SER A 15 -4.28 19.39 -12.90
C SER A 15 -4.25 17.87 -12.82
N THR A 16 -4.03 17.19 -13.95
CA THR A 16 -3.98 15.72 -14.02
C THR A 16 -2.81 15.13 -13.22
N THR A 17 -1.69 15.84 -13.10
CA THR A 17 -0.45 15.32 -12.52
C THR A 17 -0.11 15.88 -11.15
N GLN A 18 -0.69 17.03 -10.76
CA GLN A 18 -0.33 17.72 -9.52
C GLN A 18 -1.51 17.95 -8.58
N TRP A 19 -2.70 17.42 -8.89
CA TRP A 19 -3.88 17.57 -8.02
C TRP A 19 -3.62 17.09 -6.58
N TYR A 20 -2.82 16.04 -6.42
CA TYR A 20 -2.56 15.43 -5.11
C TYR A 20 -1.65 16.29 -4.22
N LEU A 21 -0.81 17.18 -4.80
CA LEU A 21 0.06 18.07 -4.05
C LEU A 21 -0.72 19.18 -3.33
N ARG A 22 -2.00 19.35 -3.63
CA ARG A 22 -2.83 20.43 -3.08
C ARG A 22 -3.26 20.20 -1.63
N ASN A 23 -3.27 18.95 -1.16
CA ASN A 23 -3.76 18.60 0.17
C ASN A 23 -2.95 17.43 0.74
N GLU A 24 -2.59 17.52 2.02
CA GLU A 24 -1.90 16.45 2.75
C GLU A 24 -2.66 15.11 2.73
N ILE A 25 -3.99 15.13 2.69
CA ILE A 25 -4.81 13.91 2.62
C ILE A 25 -4.57 13.20 1.29
N TYR A 26 -4.49 13.95 0.19
CA TYR A 26 -4.20 13.39 -1.13
C TYR A 26 -2.76 12.91 -1.24
N LEU A 27 -1.81 13.60 -0.60
CA LEU A 27 -0.43 13.14 -0.50
C LEU A 27 -0.32 11.81 0.22
N ARG A 28 -0.98 11.66 1.39
CA ARG A 28 -1.01 10.39 2.14
C ARG A 28 -1.69 9.28 1.34
N TYR A 29 -2.73 9.60 0.57
CA TYR A 29 -3.36 8.65 -0.36
C TYR A 29 -2.37 8.15 -1.41
N ILE A 30 -1.70 9.05 -2.15
CA ILE A 30 -0.71 8.65 -3.16
C ILE A 30 0.48 7.92 -2.53
N ALA A 31 0.94 8.33 -1.35
CA ALA A 31 2.01 7.64 -0.62
C ALA A 31 1.62 6.19 -0.27
N ARG A 32 0.35 5.95 0.10
CA ARG A 32 -0.18 4.61 0.31
C ARG A 32 -0.21 3.80 -0.98
N GLU A 33 -0.67 4.37 -2.08
CA GLU A 33 -0.67 3.65 -3.37
C GLU A 33 0.76 3.31 -3.82
N LEU A 34 1.74 4.19 -3.56
CA LEU A 34 3.14 3.97 -3.92
C LEU A 34 3.76 2.74 -3.23
N THR A 35 3.23 2.28 -2.08
CA THR A 35 3.75 1.09 -1.39
C THR A 35 3.70 -0.15 -2.28
N CYS A 36 2.75 -0.23 -3.22
CA CYS A 36 2.60 -1.39 -4.10
C CYS A 36 3.84 -1.62 -4.97
N VAL A 37 4.57 -0.55 -5.34
CA VAL A 37 5.80 -0.64 -6.12
C VAL A 37 6.88 -1.38 -5.33
N PHE A 38 7.07 -1.02 -4.06
CA PHE A 38 8.06 -1.66 -3.19
C PHE A 38 7.70 -3.13 -2.91
N ILE A 39 6.42 -3.40 -2.62
CA ILE A 39 5.92 -4.78 -2.41
C ILE A 39 6.09 -5.61 -3.68
N GLY A 40 5.79 -5.06 -4.85
CA GLY A 40 5.96 -5.71 -6.15
C GLY A 40 7.43 -6.03 -6.44
N ILE A 41 8.34 -5.08 -6.25
CA ILE A 41 9.79 -5.32 -6.41
C ILE A 41 10.26 -6.39 -5.43
N TYR A 42 9.84 -6.32 -4.17
CA TYR A 42 10.22 -7.32 -3.17
C TYR A 42 9.72 -8.72 -3.54
N THR A 43 8.51 -8.82 -4.10
CA THR A 43 7.96 -10.08 -4.62
C THR A 43 8.83 -10.65 -5.73
N VAL A 44 9.29 -9.81 -6.67
CA VAL A 44 10.22 -10.22 -7.73
C VAL A 44 11.56 -10.69 -7.15
N ILE A 45 12.10 -10.02 -6.13
CA ILE A 45 13.34 -10.45 -5.45
C ILE A 45 13.16 -11.86 -4.86
N LEU A 46 12.03 -12.13 -4.20
CA LEU A 46 11.73 -13.46 -3.65
C LEU A 46 11.59 -14.52 -4.74
N LEU A 47 10.92 -14.20 -5.86
CA LEU A 47 10.81 -15.11 -7.01
C LEU A 47 12.17 -15.42 -7.63
N VAL A 48 13.05 -14.42 -7.73
CA VAL A 48 14.44 -14.62 -8.15
C VAL A 48 15.18 -15.51 -7.15
N GLY A 49 14.96 -15.34 -5.86
CA GLY A 49 15.52 -16.21 -4.83
C GLY A 49 15.12 -17.68 -5.00
N ILE A 50 13.84 -17.94 -5.24
CA ILE A 50 13.31 -19.29 -5.53
C ILE A 50 13.92 -19.85 -6.82
N TRP A 51 14.02 -19.03 -7.86
CA TRP A 51 14.61 -19.45 -9.13
C TRP A 51 16.11 -19.73 -9.02
N ARG A 52 16.86 -18.96 -8.22
CA ARG A 52 18.29 -19.22 -7.96
C ARG A 52 18.50 -20.45 -7.09
N LEU A 53 17.57 -20.71 -6.17
CA LEU A 53 17.59 -21.92 -5.36
C LEU A 53 17.43 -23.19 -6.22
N SER A 54 16.58 -23.15 -7.25
CA SER A 54 16.40 -24.30 -8.15
C SER A 54 17.62 -24.58 -9.06
N GLN A 55 18.54 -23.63 -9.19
CA GLN A 55 19.79 -23.77 -9.94
C GLN A 55 20.93 -24.42 -9.13
N GLY A 56 20.71 -24.69 -7.84
CA GLY A 56 21.69 -25.32 -6.96
C GLY A 56 22.51 -24.32 -6.14
N GLN A 57 23.39 -24.87 -5.30
CA GLN A 57 24.06 -24.13 -4.22
C GLN A 57 24.84 -22.90 -4.71
N VAL A 58 25.64 -23.04 -5.76
CA VAL A 58 26.50 -21.95 -6.27
C VAL A 58 25.68 -20.73 -6.70
N ALA A 59 24.55 -20.95 -7.40
CA ALA A 59 23.67 -19.88 -7.86
C ALA A 59 22.95 -19.20 -6.69
N TYR A 60 22.52 -19.98 -5.69
CA TYR A 60 21.88 -19.46 -4.50
C TYR A 60 22.85 -18.65 -3.62
N GLU A 61 24.08 -19.12 -3.45
CA GLU A 61 25.12 -18.37 -2.73
C GLU A 61 25.43 -17.03 -3.41
N ALA A 62 25.51 -17.00 -4.74
CA ALA A 62 25.69 -15.75 -5.50
C ALA A 62 24.52 -14.76 -5.26
N PHE A 63 23.29 -15.26 -5.19
CA PHE A 63 22.12 -14.46 -4.81
C PHE A 63 22.24 -13.90 -3.39
N LEU A 64 22.64 -14.73 -2.41
CA LEU A 64 22.86 -14.27 -1.03
C LEU A 64 23.96 -13.21 -0.94
N GLN A 65 25.04 -13.33 -1.72
CA GLN A 65 26.07 -12.30 -1.77
C GLN A 65 25.55 -10.99 -2.35
N ALA A 66 24.71 -11.04 -3.39
CA ALA A 66 24.06 -9.84 -3.92
C ALA A 66 23.18 -9.15 -2.87
N LEU A 67 22.45 -9.93 -2.05
CA LEU A 67 21.61 -9.40 -0.97
C LEU A 67 22.41 -8.70 0.14
N ARG A 68 23.67 -9.11 0.38
CA ARG A 68 24.57 -8.49 1.37
C ARG A 68 25.18 -7.16 0.91
N SER A 69 25.00 -6.77 -0.35
CA SER A 69 25.50 -5.49 -0.84
C SER A 69 24.83 -4.32 -0.07
N PRO A 70 25.55 -3.22 0.21
CA PRO A 70 24.99 -2.07 0.93
C PRO A 70 23.72 -1.51 0.29
N MET A 71 23.69 -1.46 -1.06
CA MET A 71 22.53 -0.98 -1.80
C MET A 71 21.31 -1.90 -1.63
N SER A 72 21.52 -3.21 -1.62
CA SER A 72 20.46 -4.17 -1.31
C SER A 72 19.93 -3.98 0.09
N ILE A 73 20.79 -3.84 1.10
CA ILE A 73 20.39 -3.63 2.49
C ILE A 73 19.53 -2.37 2.62
N VAL A 74 19.98 -1.25 2.05
CA VAL A 74 19.21 0.01 2.05
C VAL A 74 17.84 -0.19 1.40
N PHE A 75 17.78 -0.86 0.25
CA PHE A 75 16.52 -1.17 -0.41
C PHE A 75 15.58 -2.00 0.48
N HIS A 76 16.09 -3.04 1.16
CA HIS A 76 15.27 -3.90 2.02
C HIS A 76 14.74 -3.14 3.24
N LEU A 77 15.52 -2.22 3.82
CA LEU A 77 15.05 -1.35 4.91
C LEU A 77 13.95 -0.40 4.46
N VAL A 78 14.09 0.18 3.26
CA VAL A 78 13.05 1.04 2.67
C VAL A 78 11.79 0.22 2.37
N ALA A 79 11.93 -0.96 1.74
CA ALA A 79 10.82 -1.86 1.46
C ALA A 79 10.11 -2.30 2.75
N LEU A 80 10.85 -2.57 3.82
CA LEU A 80 10.29 -2.89 5.14
C LEU A 80 9.48 -1.72 5.69
N ALA A 81 10.02 -0.49 5.66
CA ALA A 81 9.31 0.69 6.13
C ALA A 81 8.00 0.93 5.36
N PHE A 82 8.03 0.80 4.03
CA PHE A 82 6.83 0.89 3.19
C PHE A 82 5.84 -0.26 3.44
N SER A 83 6.33 -1.47 3.70
CA SER A 83 5.49 -2.62 4.05
C SER A 83 4.76 -2.39 5.39
N VAL A 84 5.47 -1.91 6.42
CA VAL A 84 4.86 -1.55 7.71
C VAL A 84 3.82 -0.45 7.53
N TYR A 85 4.15 0.61 6.78
CA TYR A 85 3.20 1.68 6.47
C TYR A 85 1.96 1.16 5.72
N HIS A 86 2.15 0.25 4.76
CA HIS A 86 1.08 -0.41 4.03
C HIS A 86 0.18 -1.23 4.97
N SER A 87 0.75 -2.07 5.83
CA SER A 87 -0.01 -2.88 6.80
C SER A 87 -0.83 -2.01 7.75
N VAL A 88 -0.24 -0.96 8.33
CA VAL A 88 -0.93 -0.05 9.25
C VAL A 88 -2.12 0.64 8.56
N THR A 89 -1.91 1.16 7.34
CA THR A 89 -2.99 1.82 6.59
C THR A 89 -4.06 0.85 6.13
N TRP A 90 -3.69 -0.38 5.76
CA TRP A 90 -4.63 -1.44 5.42
C TRP A 90 -5.51 -1.82 6.61
N PHE A 91 -4.93 -2.08 7.79
CA PHE A 91 -5.69 -2.43 9.00
C PHE A 91 -6.64 -1.30 9.44
N ASN A 92 -6.24 -0.05 9.29
CA ASN A 92 -7.15 1.08 9.58
C ASN A 92 -8.32 1.21 8.59
N LEU A 93 -8.23 0.56 7.42
CA LEU A 93 -9.29 0.54 6.40
C LEU A 93 -10.20 -0.69 6.51
N THR A 94 -9.72 -1.81 7.07
CA THR A 94 -10.50 -3.05 7.18
C THR A 94 -11.87 -2.90 7.86
N PRO A 95 -12.05 -2.19 9.00
CA PRO A 95 -13.39 -2.08 9.61
C PRO A 95 -14.40 -1.35 8.71
N LYS A 96 -13.93 -0.46 7.84
CA LYS A 96 -14.79 0.28 6.89
C LYS A 96 -15.26 -0.59 5.73
N ALA A 97 -14.43 -1.55 5.31
CA ALA A 97 -14.76 -2.48 4.23
C ALA A 97 -15.57 -3.69 4.73
N MET A 98 -15.37 -4.08 5.99
CA MET A 98 -16.01 -5.24 6.62
C MET A 98 -16.64 -4.84 7.96
N PRO A 99 -17.75 -4.10 7.96
CA PRO A 99 -18.47 -3.78 9.19
C PRO A 99 -19.09 -5.07 9.76
N ILE A 100 -18.65 -5.48 10.94
CA ILE A 100 -19.16 -6.68 11.61
C ILE A 100 -20.30 -6.28 12.55
N GLN A 101 -21.47 -6.87 12.37
CA GLN A 101 -22.63 -6.68 13.25
C GLN A 101 -22.85 -7.90 14.14
N ILE A 102 -23.02 -7.68 15.44
CA ILE A 102 -23.35 -8.70 16.44
C ILE A 102 -24.66 -8.28 17.10
N GLY A 103 -25.75 -9.00 16.79
CA GLY A 103 -27.10 -8.62 17.22
C GLY A 103 -27.52 -7.29 16.61
N GLU A 104 -27.86 -6.31 17.44
CA GLU A 104 -28.26 -4.96 17.02
C GLU A 104 -27.09 -3.95 16.99
N GLN A 105 -25.88 -4.37 17.37
CA GLN A 105 -24.73 -3.47 17.51
C GLN A 105 -23.61 -3.82 16.52
N PHE A 106 -22.93 -2.79 16.02
CA PHE A 106 -21.69 -2.97 15.26
C PHE A 106 -20.50 -3.12 16.21
N VAL A 107 -19.59 -4.01 15.84
CA VAL A 107 -18.31 -4.18 16.55
C VAL A 107 -17.50 -2.89 16.40
N PRO A 108 -16.95 -2.33 17.49
CA PRO A 108 -16.11 -1.16 17.42
C PRO A 108 -14.87 -1.35 16.53
N ASP A 109 -14.56 -0.36 15.68
CA ASP A 109 -13.43 -0.39 14.74
C ASP A 109 -12.10 -0.76 15.41
N ASN A 110 -11.85 -0.27 16.63
CA ASN A 110 -10.62 -0.52 17.37
C ASN A 110 -10.44 -1.99 17.76
N VAL A 111 -11.53 -2.74 17.96
CA VAL A 111 -11.49 -4.18 18.22
C VAL A 111 -11.07 -4.93 16.97
N ILE A 112 -11.64 -4.55 15.82
CA ILE A 112 -11.30 -5.15 14.52
C ILE A 112 -9.84 -4.85 14.16
N ILE A 113 -9.39 -3.60 14.33
CA ILE A 113 -8.00 -3.21 14.09
C ILE A 113 -7.06 -3.95 15.04
N GLY A 114 -7.38 -4.00 16.34
CA GLY A 114 -6.59 -4.69 17.35
C GLY A 114 -6.43 -6.18 17.05
N ALA A 115 -7.50 -6.85 16.60
CA ALA A 115 -7.44 -8.25 16.18
C ALA A 115 -6.43 -8.48 15.05
N HIS A 116 -6.37 -7.60 14.05
CA HIS A 116 -5.39 -7.72 12.94
C HIS A 116 -3.92 -7.60 13.41
N TYR A 117 -3.65 -6.85 14.47
CA TYR A 117 -2.30 -6.77 15.04
C TYR A 117 -1.93 -7.96 15.91
N LEU A 118 -2.92 -8.69 16.46
CA LEU A 118 -2.70 -9.86 17.32
C LEU A 118 -2.47 -11.16 16.53
N GLY A 119 -3.10 -11.29 15.35
CA GLY A 119 -3.00 -12.48 14.50
C GLY A 119 -4.32 -13.25 14.41
#